data_AF-A0A0C4DYH8-F1
#
_entry.id   AF-A0A0C4DYH8-F1
#
_cell.length_a   1.000
_cell.length_b   1.000
_cell.length_c   1.000
_cell.angle_alpha   90.00
_cell.angle_beta   90.00
_cell.angle_gamma   90.00
#
_symmetry.space_group_name_H-M   'P 1'
#
loop_
_entity.id
_entity.type
_entity.pdbx_description
1 polymer ?
#
loop_
_entity_poly.entity_id
_entity_poly.type
_entity_poly.pdbx_seq_one_letter_code
_entity_poly.pdbx_strand_id
1 'polypeptide(L)'
;MESHVDMEASFFKKARRDYSAPVTFDLSTERPDKTVDIGKDGTWVSADPLGRILQLSAFHPKHGVAVAVPYEQFDGSRFRDPPYVREYRTRMLDFVAKGRPGYGIVVKGKPKEVSIIIPRPNVANIRA
;
A
#
# COMPACT_ATOMS: atom_id res chain seq x y z
N MET A 1 4.26 17.41 -34.65
CA MET A 1 5.55 17.08 -34.04
C MET A 1 5.59 17.88 -32.74
N GLU A 2 4.94 17.38 -31.70
CA GLU A 2 4.92 18.04 -30.38
C GLU A 2 6.34 18.05 -29.83
N SER A 3 6.79 19.21 -29.38
CA SER A 3 8.18 19.45 -29.01
C SER A 3 8.53 18.74 -27.70
N HIS A 4 9.74 18.20 -27.61
CA HIS A 4 10.29 17.56 -26.39
C HIS A 4 10.20 18.43 -25.12
N VAL A 5 10.01 19.74 -25.26
CA VAL A 5 9.92 20.72 -24.17
C VAL A 5 8.59 20.59 -23.42
N ASP A 6 7.50 20.25 -24.10
CA ASP A 6 6.17 20.14 -23.50
C ASP A 6 6.02 18.89 -22.62
N MET A 7 6.78 17.83 -22.94
CA MET A 7 6.79 16.57 -22.18
C MET A 7 7.51 16.73 -20.83
N GLU A 8 8.64 17.46 -20.79
CA GLU A 8 9.34 17.73 -19.52
C GLU A 8 8.53 18.66 -18.61
N ALA A 9 7.86 19.67 -19.17
CA ALA A 9 7.02 20.58 -18.40
C ALA A 9 5.81 19.86 -17.76
N SER A 10 5.25 18.85 -18.44
CA SER A 10 4.18 17.98 -17.91
C SER A 10 4.67 17.09 -16.76
N PHE A 11 5.87 16.52 -16.88
CA PHE A 11 6.48 15.70 -15.83
C PHE A 11 6.80 16.49 -14.55
N PHE A 12 7.21 17.75 -14.67
CA PHE A 12 7.55 18.61 -13.53
C PHE A 12 6.35 19.30 -12.86
N LYS A 13 5.14 19.21 -13.44
CA LYS A 13 3.92 19.82 -12.90
C LYS A 13 3.16 18.94 -11.90
N LYS A 14 3.71 17.80 -11.48
CA LYS A 14 3.28 17.17 -10.22
C LYS A 14 3.93 17.97 -9.09
N ALA A 15 3.15 18.89 -8.52
CA ALA A 15 3.51 19.61 -7.30
C ALA A 15 4.26 18.66 -6.36
N ARG A 16 5.50 19.02 -5.99
CA ARG A 16 6.32 18.26 -5.04
C ARG A 16 5.47 18.04 -3.80
N ARG A 17 4.96 16.82 -3.65
CA ARG A 17 4.11 16.42 -2.52
C ARG A 17 4.94 16.60 -1.27
N ASP A 18 4.43 17.42 -0.35
CA ASP A 18 4.99 17.51 0.98
C ASP A 18 4.70 16.19 1.71
N TYR A 19 5.76 15.40 1.93
CA TYR A 19 5.66 14.11 2.64
C TYR A 19 5.61 14.28 4.17
N SER A 20 5.74 15.51 4.69
CA SER A 20 5.64 15.80 6.13
C SER A 20 4.21 16.08 6.60
N ALA A 21 3.28 16.38 5.68
CA ALA A 21 1.87 16.56 5.99
C ALA A 21 1.07 15.26 5.78
N PRO A 22 0.04 14.99 6.62
CA PRO A 22 -0.88 13.89 6.38
C PRO A 22 -1.53 14.02 5.02
N VAL A 23 -1.53 12.94 4.25
CA VAL A 23 -2.18 12.93 2.95
C VAL A 23 -3.65 12.64 3.17
N THR A 24 -4.48 13.58 2.76
CA THR A 24 -5.91 13.37 2.60
C THR A 24 -6.18 12.98 1.15
N PHE A 25 -6.86 11.86 0.92
CA PHE A 25 -7.27 11.43 -0.41
C PHE A 25 -8.76 11.06 -0.37
N ASP A 26 -9.46 11.40 -1.44
CA ASP A 26 -10.85 10.98 -1.63
C ASP A 26 -10.83 9.61 -2.32
N LEU A 27 -11.17 8.56 -1.57
CA LEU A 27 -11.22 7.19 -2.08
C LEU A 27 -12.23 6.97 -3.23
N SER A 28 -13.13 7.94 -3.49
CA SER A 28 -14.07 7.88 -4.62
C SER A 28 -13.45 8.33 -5.95
N THR A 29 -12.40 9.16 -5.90
CA THR A 29 -11.73 9.75 -7.06
C THR A 29 -10.27 9.33 -7.18
N GLU A 30 -9.64 8.92 -6.08
CA GLU A 30 -8.25 8.51 -5.98
C GLU A 30 -8.13 7.12 -5.36
N ARG A 31 -7.31 6.26 -5.96
CA ARG A 31 -6.90 5.01 -5.34
C ARG A 31 -5.44 5.10 -4.94
N PRO A 32 -5.11 4.99 -3.64
CA PRO A 32 -3.73 4.90 -3.23
C PRO A 32 -3.08 3.67 -3.89
N ASP A 33 -1.85 3.82 -4.34
CA ASP A 33 -1.06 2.83 -5.06
C ASP A 33 -0.06 2.08 -4.16
N LYS A 34 -0.18 2.29 -2.84
CA LYS A 34 0.67 1.71 -1.80
C LYS A 34 -0.19 1.07 -0.71
N THR A 35 0.43 0.12 -0.01
CA THR A 35 -0.13 -0.48 1.19
C THR A 35 0.04 0.45 2.39
N VAL A 36 -0.85 0.28 3.37
CA VAL A 36 -0.66 0.77 4.73
C VAL A 36 0.01 -0.35 5.52
N ASP A 37 1.18 -0.08 6.07
CA ASP A 37 1.95 -1.04 6.86
C ASP A 37 1.77 -0.75 8.36
N ILE A 38 1.35 -1.75 9.12
CA ILE A 38 1.10 -1.67 10.56
C ILE A 38 1.88 -2.79 11.25
N GLY A 39 2.75 -2.44 12.21
CA GLY A 39 3.59 -3.40 12.92
C GLY A 39 3.47 -3.29 14.43
N LYS A 40 3.50 -4.43 15.13
CA LYS A 40 3.56 -4.55 16.58
C LYS A 40 4.19 -5.88 16.99
N ASP A 41 5.10 -5.86 17.98
CA ASP A 41 5.67 -7.03 18.65
C ASP A 41 6.17 -8.13 17.69
N GLY A 42 6.90 -7.75 16.64
CA GLY A 42 7.47 -8.68 15.66
C GLY A 42 6.47 -9.25 14.65
N THR A 43 5.23 -8.77 14.65
CA THR A 43 4.20 -9.04 13.63
C THR A 43 3.89 -7.77 12.87
N TRP A 44 3.68 -7.86 11.56
CA TRP A 44 3.22 -6.74 10.77
C TRP A 44 2.29 -7.16 9.64
N VAL A 45 1.47 -6.21 9.22
CA VAL A 45 0.45 -6.35 8.20
C VAL A 45 0.67 -5.28 7.16
N SER A 46 0.61 -5.66 5.89
CA SER A 46 0.46 -4.73 4.77
C SER A 46 -0.97 -4.84 4.24
N ALA A 47 -1.74 -3.76 4.36
CA ALA A 47 -3.13 -3.70 3.94
C ALA A 47 -3.33 -2.75 2.75
N ASP A 48 -4.30 -3.05 1.87
CA ASP A 48 -4.78 -2.08 0.91
C ASP A 48 -5.53 -0.93 1.62
N PRO A 49 -5.80 0.20 0.94
CA PRO A 49 -6.49 1.34 1.54
C PRO A 49 -7.92 1.07 2.04
N LEU A 50 -8.51 -0.06 1.67
CA LEU A 50 -9.83 -0.50 2.12
C LEU A 50 -9.73 -1.55 3.24
N GLY A 51 -8.53 -1.80 3.77
CA GLY A 51 -8.29 -2.72 4.88
C GLY A 51 -8.15 -4.18 4.47
N ARG A 52 -8.07 -4.51 3.17
CA ARG A 52 -7.79 -5.90 2.75
C ARG A 52 -6.34 -6.22 3.01
N ILE A 53 -6.08 -7.38 3.61
CA ILE A 53 -4.72 -7.75 3.99
C ILE A 53 -4.01 -8.40 2.80
N LEU A 54 -2.93 -7.78 2.33
CA LEU A 54 -2.12 -8.27 1.20
C LEU A 54 -0.83 -8.96 1.65
N GLN A 55 -0.39 -8.75 2.88
CA GLN A 55 0.70 -9.48 3.49
C GLN A 55 0.50 -9.56 5.00
N LEU A 56 0.70 -10.75 5.57
CA LEU A 56 0.90 -10.98 6.99
C LEU A 56 2.31 -11.48 7.20
N SER A 57 3.03 -10.88 8.13
CA SER A 57 4.41 -11.25 8.40
C SER A 57 4.67 -11.34 9.89
N ALA A 58 5.45 -12.32 10.28
CA ALA A 58 5.83 -12.53 11.68
C ALA A 58 7.27 -13.04 11.77
N PHE A 59 8.00 -12.55 12.78
CA PHE A 59 9.32 -13.10 13.09
C PHE A 59 9.21 -14.47 13.78
N HIS A 60 10.00 -15.43 13.31
CA HIS A 60 10.20 -16.73 13.92
C HIS A 60 11.69 -16.96 14.22
N PRO A 61 12.08 -17.29 15.47
CA PRO A 61 13.49 -17.32 15.88
C PRO A 61 14.36 -18.31 15.09
N LYS A 62 13.77 -19.39 14.57
CA LYS A 62 14.49 -20.40 13.76
C LYS A 62 14.48 -20.12 12.26
N HIS A 63 13.47 -19.41 11.77
CA HIS A 63 13.15 -19.34 10.33
C HIS A 63 13.27 -17.92 9.77
N GLY A 64 13.53 -16.93 10.62
CA GLY A 64 13.50 -15.53 10.24
C GLY A 64 12.06 -15.07 10.05
N VAL A 65 11.84 -14.23 9.04
CA VAL A 65 10.51 -13.69 8.76
C VAL A 65 9.68 -14.71 8.01
N ALA A 66 8.60 -15.18 8.63
CA ALA A 66 7.54 -15.92 7.95
C ALA A 66 6.58 -14.92 7.29
N VAL A 67 6.20 -15.18 6.04
CA VAL A 67 5.35 -14.30 5.24
C VAL A 67 4.19 -15.11 4.66
N ALA A 68 2.96 -14.63 4.85
CA ALA A 68 1.77 -15.12 4.19
C ALA A 68 1.21 -14.03 3.25
N VAL A 69 0.99 -14.40 1.99
CA VAL A 69 0.49 -13.53 0.91
C VAL A 69 -0.64 -14.22 0.16
N PRO A 70 -1.59 -13.50 -0.45
CA PRO A 70 -2.75 -14.06 -1.15
C PRO A 70 -2.43 -14.53 -2.59
N TYR A 71 -1.14 -14.70 -2.91
CA TYR A 71 -0.63 -15.14 -4.22
C TYR A 71 0.48 -16.19 -4.01
N GLU A 72 1.08 -16.66 -5.10
CA GLU A 72 2.08 -17.73 -5.04
C GLU A 72 3.23 -17.35 -4.11
N GLN A 73 3.67 -18.31 -3.30
CA GLN A 73 4.80 -18.15 -2.39
C GLN A 73 6.10 -17.96 -3.18
N PHE A 74 7.05 -17.28 -2.55
CA PHE A 74 8.36 -17.01 -3.15
C PHE A 74 9.09 -18.31 -3.46
N ASP A 75 9.58 -18.46 -4.70
CA ASP A 75 10.41 -19.60 -5.08
C ASP A 75 11.80 -19.45 -4.45
N GLY A 76 12.05 -20.22 -3.39
CA GLY A 76 13.32 -20.21 -2.66
C GLY A 76 14.54 -20.56 -3.52
N SER A 77 14.38 -21.22 -4.66
CA SER A 77 15.50 -21.50 -5.57
C SER A 77 16.03 -20.24 -6.27
N ARG A 78 15.22 -19.16 -6.31
CA ARG A 78 15.49 -17.92 -7.07
C ARG A 78 15.90 -16.75 -6.18
N PHE A 79 16.29 -16.99 -4.93
CA PHE A 79 16.71 -15.94 -4.00
C PHE A 79 17.82 -15.01 -4.54
N ARG A 80 18.69 -15.53 -5.42
CA ARG A 80 19.83 -14.81 -6.01
C ARG A 80 19.55 -14.28 -7.41
N ASP A 81 18.30 -14.32 -7.89
CA ASP A 81 17.86 -13.78 -9.18
C ASP A 81 17.22 -12.39 -8.95
N PRO A 82 17.96 -11.28 -9.14
CA PRO A 82 17.45 -9.95 -8.80
C PRO A 82 16.22 -9.54 -9.62
N PRO A 83 16.15 -9.79 -10.94
CA PRO A 83 14.92 -9.60 -11.71
C PRO A 83 13.69 -10.29 -11.10
N TYR A 84 13.82 -11.58 -10.76
CA TYR A 84 12.72 -12.32 -10.13
C TYR A 84 12.30 -11.72 -8.79
N VAL A 85 13.28 -11.38 -7.93
CA VAL A 85 13.00 -10.79 -6.61
C VAL A 85 12.25 -9.46 -6.77
N ARG A 86 12.65 -8.62 -7.73
CA ARG A 86 11.98 -7.35 -8.01
C ARG A 86 10.56 -7.57 -8.50
N GLU A 87 10.37 -8.44 -9.48
CA GLU A 87 9.05 -8.79 -10.02
C GLU A 87 8.13 -9.37 -8.94
N TYR A 88 8.64 -10.26 -8.10
CA TYR A 88 7.86 -10.83 -7.00
C TYR A 88 7.40 -9.74 -6.02
N ARG A 89 8.28 -8.81 -5.65
CA ARG A 89 7.96 -7.71 -4.73
C ARG A 89 6.93 -6.74 -5.31
N THR A 90 6.86 -6.57 -6.63
CA THR A 90 5.85 -5.70 -7.25
C THR A 90 4.46 -6.31 -7.28
N ARG A 91 4.31 -7.63 -7.08
CA ARG A 91 3.00 -8.31 -7.08
C ARG A 91 2.02 -7.71 -6.07
N MET A 92 2.49 -7.32 -4.89
CA MET A 92 1.65 -6.66 -3.89
C MET A 92 1.10 -5.32 -4.40
N LEU A 93 1.94 -4.51 -5.07
CA LEU A 93 1.50 -3.24 -5.68
C LEU A 93 0.48 -3.48 -6.80
N ASP A 94 0.69 -4.53 -7.58
CA ASP A 94 -0.25 -4.99 -8.60
C ASP A 94 -1.61 -5.37 -7.99
N PHE A 95 -1.63 -5.99 -6.80
CA PHE A 95 -2.85 -6.30 -6.07
C PHE A 95 -3.58 -5.04 -5.61
N VAL A 96 -2.86 -4.05 -5.08
CA VAL A 96 -3.43 -2.74 -4.72
C VAL A 96 -4.04 -2.06 -5.95
N ALA A 97 -3.25 -1.92 -7.02
CA ALA A 97 -3.66 -1.21 -8.24
C ALA A 97 -4.90 -1.85 -8.89
N LYS A 98 -4.94 -3.19 -8.95
CA LYS A 98 -6.04 -3.94 -9.57
C LYS A 98 -7.21 -4.19 -8.60
N GLY A 99 -7.09 -3.78 -7.33
CA GLY A 99 -8.09 -4.05 -6.29
C GLY A 99 -8.38 -5.54 -6.10
N ARG A 100 -7.34 -6.38 -6.19
CA ARG A 100 -7.48 -7.83 -6.04
C ARG A 100 -7.82 -8.21 -4.59
N PRO A 101 -8.57 -9.31 -4.37
CA PRO A 101 -8.89 -9.76 -3.02
C PRO A 101 -7.63 -10.19 -2.26
N GLY A 102 -7.54 -9.78 -1.00
CA GLY A 102 -6.57 -10.25 -0.02
C GLY A 102 -7.21 -11.14 1.06
N TYR A 103 -6.53 -11.29 2.19
CA TYR A 103 -7.07 -11.94 3.38
C TYR A 103 -8.01 -11.00 4.17
N GLY A 104 -8.79 -11.60 5.08
CA GLY A 104 -9.69 -10.90 5.99
C GLY A 104 -11.10 -10.69 5.44
N ILE A 105 -11.82 -9.72 6.00
CA ILE A 105 -13.20 -9.42 5.61
C ILE A 105 -13.20 -8.61 4.31
N VAL A 106 -13.78 -9.18 3.26
CA VAL A 106 -13.98 -8.49 1.97
C VAL A 106 -15.46 -8.11 1.85
N VAL A 107 -15.76 -6.82 2.02
CA VAL A 107 -17.11 -6.30 1.79
C VAL A 107 -17.38 -6.29 0.27
N LYS A 108 -18.36 -7.07 -0.17
CA LYS A 108 -18.80 -7.15 -1.57
C LYS A 108 -20.10 -6.36 -1.75
N GLY A 109 -20.24 -5.69 -2.90
CA GLY A 109 -21.46 -4.96 -3.29
C GLY A 109 -21.21 -3.48 -3.57
N LYS A 110 -22.24 -2.78 -4.06
CA LYS A 110 -22.24 -1.32 -4.13
C LYS A 110 -22.56 -0.79 -2.73
N PRO A 111 -21.69 0.02 -2.10
CA PRO A 111 -22.03 0.69 -0.85
C PRO A 111 -23.33 1.46 -1.05
N LYS A 112 -24.37 1.19 -0.24
CA LYS A 112 -25.59 2.01 -0.24
C LYS A 112 -25.38 3.30 0.54
N GLU A 113 -24.51 3.26 1.55
CA GLU A 113 -24.23 4.38 2.44
C GLU A 113 -22.83 4.19 3.03
N VAL A 114 -22.05 5.27 3.11
CA VAL A 114 -20.73 5.30 3.75
C VAL A 114 -20.75 6.47 4.73
N SER A 115 -20.70 6.17 6.03
CA SER A 115 -20.57 7.18 7.08
C SER A 115 -19.15 7.14 7.64
N ILE A 116 -18.36 8.19 7.40
CA ILE A 116 -17.08 8.37 8.06
C ILE A 116 -17.33 9.34 9.23
N ILE A 117 -17.35 8.80 10.45
CA ILE A 117 -17.34 9.63 11.65
C ILE A 117 -15.87 9.91 11.95
N ILE A 118 -15.44 11.16 11.76
CA ILE A 118 -14.12 11.62 12.22
C ILE A 118 -14.33 12.17 13.63
N PRO A 119 -14.12 11.37 14.70
CA PRO A 119 -14.00 11.95 16.02
C PRO A 119 -12.81 12.92 15.97
N ARG A 120 -13.00 14.11 16.53
CA ARG A 120 -12.08 15.27 16.48
C ARG A 120 -10.61 14.82 16.34
N PRO A 121 -9.86 15.32 15.34
CA PRO A 121 -8.46 14.97 15.21
C PRO A 121 -7.75 15.24 16.54
N ASN A 122 -6.99 14.26 17.02
CA ASN A 122 -6.04 14.45 18.12
C ASN A 122 -4.95 15.42 17.64
N VAL A 123 -5.24 16.73 17.69
CA VAL A 123 -4.25 17.77 17.49
C VAL A 123 -3.34 17.77 18.72
N ALA A 124 -2.16 17.16 18.60
CA ALA A 124 -1.09 17.38 19.54
C ALA A 124 -0.70 18.86 19.44
N ASN A 125 -1.11 19.66 20.42
CA ASN A 125 -0.66 21.05 20.54
C ASN A 125 0.83 21.04 20.88
N ILE A 126 1.68 21.22 19.88
CA ILE A 126 3.10 21.52 20.09
C ILE A 126 3.16 22.98 20.55
N ARG A 127 3.39 23.18 21.84
CA ARG A 127 3.72 24.52 22.38
C ARG A 127 5.16 24.82 21.98
N ALA A 128 5.35 25.91 21.24
CA ALA A 128 6.65 26.54 21.02
C ALA A 128 7.10 27.28 22.29
#